data_AF-A0A9Q3KW99-F1
#
_entry.id   AF-A0A9Q3KW99-F1
#
_cell.length_a   1.000
_cell.length_b   1.000
_cell.length_c   1.000
_cell.angle_alpha   90.00
_cell.angle_beta   90.00
_cell.angle_gamma   90.00
#
_symmetry.space_group_name_H-M   'P 1'
#
loop_
_entity.id
_entity.type
_entity.pdbx_description
1 polymer ?
#
loop_
_entity_poly.entity_id
_entity_poly.type
_entity_poly.pdbx_seq_one_letter_code
_entity_poly.pdbx_strand_id
1 'polypeptide(L)'
;MKEPKNPWETINMDWVTGLVPGGKENYNACMIIVDRFSKSMRCLPCHKEDTAMDTALFFWNNIISTSYHPQTDGLAERMIQTMEDILRRFCAYGMEYKDH
;
A
#
# COMPACT_ATOMS: atom_id res chain seq x y z
N MET A 1 -19.78 -7.59 12.36
CA MET A 1 -19.46 -7.36 10.94
C MET A 1 -19.44 -8.72 10.26
N LYS A 2 -20.11 -8.88 9.11
CA LYS A 2 -20.22 -10.18 8.43
C LYS A 2 -18.87 -10.56 7.79
N GLU A 3 -18.54 -11.84 7.78
CA GLU A 3 -17.31 -12.32 7.14
C GLU A 3 -17.47 -12.24 5.60
N PRO A 4 -16.48 -11.69 4.87
CA PRO A 4 -16.54 -11.58 3.41
C PRO A 4 -16.50 -12.97 2.78
N LYS A 5 -17.15 -13.13 1.63
CA LYS A 5 -17.25 -14.42 0.94
C LYS A 5 -16.35 -14.48 -0.29
N ASN A 6 -15.99 -13.33 -0.84
CA ASN A 6 -15.17 -13.22 -2.03
C ASN A 6 -13.94 -12.31 -1.79
N PRO A 7 -12.83 -12.54 -2.52
CA PRO A 7 -11.71 -11.62 -2.53
C PRO A 7 -12.13 -10.20 -2.91
N TRP A 8 -11.54 -9.19 -2.26
CA TRP A 8 -11.75 -7.76 -2.52
C TRP A 8 -13.16 -7.22 -2.18
N GLU A 9 -14.02 -8.03 -1.54
CA GLU A 9 -15.35 -7.60 -1.09
C GLU A 9 -15.29 -6.68 0.14
N THR A 10 -14.33 -6.92 1.02
CA THR A 10 -14.08 -6.08 2.20
C THR A 10 -12.58 -5.87 2.33
N ILE A 11 -12.15 -4.62 2.34
CA ILE A 11 -10.76 -4.25 2.52
C ILE A 11 -10.58 -3.50 3.84
N ASN A 12 -9.43 -3.68 4.47
CA ASN A 12 -8.91 -2.74 5.45
C ASN A 12 -7.93 -1.83 4.72
N MET A 13 -7.97 -0.54 5.01
CA MET A 13 -7.06 0.46 4.45
C MET A 13 -6.43 1.24 5.60
N ASP A 14 -5.13 1.49 5.50
CA ASP A 14 -4.39 2.30 6.46
C ASP A 14 -3.26 3.09 5.76
N TRP A 15 -2.81 4.17 6.39
CA TRP A 15 -1.71 4.98 5.87
C TRP A 15 -0.52 4.96 6.82
N VAL A 16 0.61 4.51 6.30
CA VAL A 16 1.91 4.70 6.96
C VAL A 16 2.48 6.02 6.48
N THR A 17 2.59 6.99 7.38
CA THR A 17 3.14 8.33 7.08
C THR A 17 4.45 8.56 7.81
N GLY A 18 5.15 9.65 7.47
CA GLY A 18 6.43 9.98 8.10
C GLY A 18 7.58 9.09 7.63
N LEU A 19 7.44 8.47 6.46
CA LEU A 19 8.55 7.76 5.82
C LEU A 19 9.59 8.78 5.36
N VAL A 20 10.85 8.38 5.40
CA VAL A 20 11.92 9.12 4.73
C VAL A 20 11.61 9.13 3.23
N PRO A 21 11.60 10.31 2.57
CA PRO A 21 11.34 10.39 1.14
C PRO A 21 12.21 9.42 0.34
N GLY A 22 11.58 8.66 -0.54
CA GLY A 22 12.25 7.55 -1.23
C GLY A 22 11.83 7.37 -2.68
N GLY A 23 12.77 6.88 -3.49
CA GLY A 23 12.56 6.58 -4.91
C GLY A 23 12.73 7.82 -5.78
N LYS A 24 12.51 7.69 -7.09
CA LYS A 24 12.60 8.82 -8.02
C LYS A 24 11.55 9.91 -7.73
N GLU A 25 10.39 9.50 -7.23
CA GLU A 25 9.24 10.38 -6.96
C GLU A 25 9.21 10.91 -5.51
N ASN A 26 10.23 10.61 -4.70
CA ASN A 26 10.34 11.07 -3.30
C ASN A 26 9.09 10.79 -2.44
N TYR A 27 8.47 9.61 -2.60
CA TYR A 27 7.32 9.21 -1.79
C TYR A 27 7.69 9.17 -0.30
N ASN A 28 6.85 9.78 0.54
CA ASN A 28 7.07 9.93 1.98
C ASN A 28 5.95 9.27 2.82
N ALA A 29 5.02 8.58 2.17
CA ALA A 29 3.94 7.81 2.77
C ALA A 29 3.65 6.55 1.95
N CYS A 30 2.92 5.62 2.56
CA CYS A 30 2.44 4.42 1.90
C CYS A 30 1.02 4.09 2.34
N MET A 31 0.12 3.95 1.36
CA MET A 31 -1.23 3.45 1.57
C MET A 31 -1.21 1.92 1.53
N ILE A 32 -1.61 1.29 2.63
CA ILE A 32 -1.67 -0.15 2.78
C ILE A 32 -3.13 -0.59 2.67
N ILE A 33 -3.36 -1.60 1.83
CA ILE A 33 -4.69 -2.13 1.57
C ILE A 33 -4.63 -3.63 1.74
N VAL A 34 -5.45 -4.16 2.64
CA VAL A 34 -5.49 -5.58 2.95
C VAL A 34 -6.88 -6.12 2.61
N ASP A 35 -6.93 -7.11 1.73
CA ASP A 35 -8.13 -7.89 1.47
C ASP A 35 -8.43 -8.78 2.69
N ARG A 36 -9.61 -8.61 3.28
CA ARG A 36 -10.00 -9.35 4.49
C ARG A 36 -10.23 -10.83 4.23
N PHE A 37 -10.60 -11.21 3.00
CA PHE A 37 -10.86 -12.60 2.64
C PHE A 37 -9.56 -13.37 2.41
N SER A 38 -8.76 -12.97 1.42
CA SER A 38 -7.53 -13.68 1.05
C SER A 38 -6.34 -13.39 1.96
N LYS A 39 -6.43 -12.38 2.83
CA LYS A 39 -5.31 -11.81 3.61
C LYS A 39 -4.19 -11.22 2.73
N SER A 40 -4.44 -11.04 1.44
CA SER A 40 -3.49 -10.40 0.53
C SER A 40 -3.42 -8.91 0.82
N MET A 41 -2.22 -8.36 0.78
CA MET A 41 -1.97 -6.94 0.97
C MET A 41 -1.51 -6.30 -0.34
N ARG A 42 -1.76 -5.01 -0.49
CA ARG A 42 -1.16 -4.14 -1.51
C ARG A 42 -0.66 -2.88 -0.83
N CYS A 43 0.57 -2.52 -1.12
CA CYS A 43 1.19 -1.28 -0.65
C CYS A 43 1.34 -0.35 -1.84
N LEU A 44 0.79 0.85 -1.73
CA LEU A 44 0.86 1.87 -2.76
C LEU A 44 1.66 3.07 -2.23
N PRO A 45 2.79 3.42 -2.87
CA PRO A 45 3.58 4.56 -2.43
C PRO A 45 2.83 5.86 -2.76
N CYS A 46 2.82 6.80 -1.82
CA CYS A 46 2.09 8.06 -1.94
C CYS A 46 2.80 9.19 -1.18
N HIS A 47 2.24 10.38 -1.26
CA HIS A 47 2.70 11.53 -0.48
C HIS A 47 1.70 11.79 0.65
N LYS A 48 2.20 12.13 1.85
CA LYS A 48 1.33 12.51 2.97
C LYS A 48 0.52 13.78 2.67
N GLU A 49 0.96 14.55 1.68
CA GLU A 49 0.33 15.76 1.17
C GLU A 49 -0.74 15.49 0.10
N ASP A 50 -0.91 14.24 -0.35
CA ASP A 50 -1.90 13.90 -1.37
C ASP A 50 -3.30 14.30 -0.91
N THR A 51 -4.05 14.95 -1.81
CA THR A 51 -5.42 15.31 -1.49
C THR A 51 -6.29 14.06 -1.42
N ALA A 52 -7.47 14.19 -0.81
CA ALA A 52 -8.46 13.10 -0.79
C ALA A 52 -8.83 12.64 -2.22
N MET A 53 -8.84 13.57 -3.18
CA MET A 53 -9.14 13.27 -4.58
C MET A 53 -8.00 12.49 -5.24
N ASP A 54 -6.75 12.92 -5.04
CA ASP A 54 -5.56 12.23 -5.56
C ASP A 54 -5.50 10.79 -5.02
N THR A 55 -5.72 10.64 -3.71
CA THR A 55 -5.77 9.34 -3.04
C THR A 55 -6.88 8.45 -3.60
N ALA A 56 -8.08 9.00 -3.78
CA ALA A 56 -9.23 8.24 -4.32
C ALA A 56 -8.98 7.78 -5.77
N LEU A 57 -8.42 8.67 -6.60
CA LEU A 57 -8.09 8.35 -7.99
C LEU A 57 -6.99 7.29 -8.06
N PHE A 58 -5.96 7.43 -7.22
CA PHE A 58 -4.85 6.49 -7.14
C PHE A 58 -5.32 5.11 -6.66
N PHE A 59 -6.19 5.06 -5.65
CA PHE A 59 -6.84 3.83 -5.21
C PHE A 59 -7.66 3.18 -6.34
N TRP A 60 -8.50 3.95 -7.03
CA TRP A 60 -9.35 3.44 -8.10
C TRP A 60 -8.52 2.81 -9.23
N ASN A 61 -7.47 3.51 -9.67
CA ASN A 61 -6.63 3.08 -10.79
C ASN A 61 -5.76 1.87 -10.46
N ASN A 62 -5.26 1.76 -9.21
CA ASN A 62 -4.33 0.70 -8.84
C ASN A 62 -5.00 -0.51 -8.19
N ILE A 63 -6.19 -0.34 -7.61
CA ILE A 63 -6.85 -1.39 -6.81
C ILE A 63 -8.13 -1.83 -7.48
N ILE A 64 -9.06 -0.91 -7.73
CA ILE A 64 -10.37 -1.28 -8.27
C ILE A 64 -10.24 -1.74 -9.72
N SER A 65 -9.56 -0.95 -10.57
CA SER A 65 -9.32 -1.30 -11.97
C SER A 65 -8.57 -2.63 -12.15
N THR A 66 -7.58 -2.90 -11.27
CA THR A 66 -6.78 -4.14 -11.33
C THR A 66 -7.47 -5.33 -10.66
N SER A 67 -8.31 -5.12 -9.64
CA SER A 67 -9.02 -6.22 -8.96
C SER A 67 -10.12 -6.84 -9.82
N TYR A 68 -10.62 -6.15 -10.84
CA TYR A 68 -11.49 -6.74 -11.86
C TYR A 68 -10.73 -7.55 -12.93
N HIS A 69 -9.38 -7.60 -12.88
CA HIS A 69 -8.54 -8.38 -13.78
C HIS A 69 -7.48 -9.16 -12.96
N PRO A 70 -7.77 -10.41 -12.52
CA PRO A 70 -6.89 -11.15 -11.63
C PRO A 70 -5.65 -11.65 -12.38
N GLN A 71 -4.61 -10.82 -12.46
CA GLN A 71 -3.25 -11.26 -12.77
C GLN A 71 -2.45 -11.23 -11.47
N THR A 72 -2.34 -12.38 -10.82
CA THR A 72 -1.76 -12.56 -9.49
C THR A 72 -0.23 -12.57 -9.48
N ASP A 73 0.44 -12.75 -10.63
CA ASP A 73 1.89 -13.01 -10.61
C ASP A 73 2.75 -11.73 -10.59
N GLY A 74 2.46 -10.73 -11.43
CA GLY A 74 3.26 -9.50 -11.52
C GLY A 74 2.95 -8.43 -10.45
N LEU A 75 1.93 -8.63 -9.62
CA LEU A 75 1.56 -7.71 -8.53
C LEU A 75 2.29 -8.05 -7.22
N ALA A 76 2.45 -9.35 -6.92
CA ALA A 76 3.21 -9.81 -5.76
C ALA A 76 4.68 -9.41 -5.86
N GLU A 77 5.30 -9.54 -7.04
CA GLU A 77 6.69 -9.13 -7.26
C GLU A 77 6.89 -7.61 -7.05
N ARG A 78 6.01 -6.78 -7.63
CA ARG A 78 6.05 -5.32 -7.44
C ARG A 78 5.80 -4.92 -5.99
N MET A 79 4.92 -5.63 -5.29
CA MET A 79 4.69 -5.43 -3.86
C MET A 79 5.93 -5.78 -3.04
N ILE A 80 6.56 -6.95 -3.29
CA ILE A 80 7.78 -7.37 -2.59
C ILE A 80 8.88 -6.34 -2.80
N GLN A 81 9.09 -5.88 -4.03
CA GLN A 81 10.06 -4.82 -4.32
C GLN A 81 9.74 -3.52 -3.58
N THR A 82 8.46 -3.12 -3.54
CA THR A 82 8.04 -1.91 -2.83
C THR A 82 8.25 -2.03 -1.33
N MET A 83 7.89 -3.16 -0.72
CA MET A 83 8.14 -3.42 0.70
C MET A 83 9.64 -3.48 1.00
N GLU A 84 10.44 -4.14 0.16
CA GLU A 84 11.89 -4.15 0.31
C GLU A 84 12.47 -2.74 0.25
N ASP A 85 12.04 -1.91 -0.70
CA ASP A 85 12.52 -0.53 -0.83
C ASP A 85 12.18 0.31 0.40
N ILE A 86 10.96 0.16 0.93
CA ILE A 86 10.53 0.85 2.16
C ILE A 86 11.35 0.36 3.35
N LEU A 87 11.48 -0.96 3.54
CA LEU A 87 12.22 -1.55 4.66
C LEU A 87 13.72 -1.21 4.60
N ARG A 88 14.34 -1.26 3.42
CA ARG A 88 15.75 -0.87 3.23
C ARG A 88 15.97 0.59 3.62
N ARG A 89 15.07 1.50 3.24
CA ARG A 89 15.15 2.92 3.63
C ARG A 89 14.94 3.11 5.13
N PHE A 90 13.98 2.40 5.72
CA PHE A 90 13.76 2.41 7.16
C PHE A 90 14.99 1.97 7.95
N CYS A 91 15.57 0.82 7.58
CA CYS A 91 16.76 0.27 8.23
C CYS A 91 18.01 1.12 8.01
N ALA A 92 18.19 1.69 6.80
CA ALA A 92 19.36 2.52 6.49
C ALA A 92 19.40 3.83 7.30
N TYR A 93 18.25 4.35 7.72
CA TYR A 93 18.17 5.62 8.44
C TYR A 93 18.18 5.46 9.97
N GLY A 94 18.25 4.23 10.49
CA GLY A 94 18.29 3.97 11.94
C GLY A 94 17.05 4.46 12.69
N MET A 95 15.91 4.53 12.01
CA MET A 95 14.65 5.01 12.60
C MET A 95 14.22 4.04 13.72
N GLU A 96 14.24 4.50 14.96
CA GLU A 96 13.64 3.76 16.07
C GLU A 96 12.11 3.74 15.91
N TYR A 97 11.54 2.54 15.98
CA TYR A 97 10.09 2.36 16.02
C TYR A 97 9.59 2.98 17.34
N LYS A 98 8.89 4.11 17.27
CA LYS A 98 8.16 4.64 18.42
C LYS A 98 6.83 3.91 18.47
N ASP A 99 6.70 2.97 19.40
CA ASP A 99 5.40 2.44 19.80
C ASP A 99 4.46 3.61 20.15
N HIS A 100 3.27 3.61 19.57
CA HIS A 100 2.18 4.51 19.89
C HIS A 100 1.29 3.91 20.99
#